data_AF-A0A0T6AZK5-F1
#
_entry.id   AF-A0A0T6AZK5-F1
#
_cell.length_a   1.000
_cell.length_b   1.000
_cell.length_c   1.000
_cell.angle_alpha   90.00
_cell.angle_beta   90.00
_cell.angle_gamma   90.00
#
_symmetry.space_group_name_H-M   'P 1'
#
loop_
_entity.id
_entity.type
_entity.pdbx_description
1 polymer ?
#
loop_
_entity_poly.entity_id
_entity_poly.type
_entity_poly.pdbx_seq_one_letter_code
_entity_poly.pdbx_strand_id
1 'polypeptide(L)'
;MTSPLYLEQYLDSLEHLPTELQRNFTLMRELDSRAQVLMKTIDAQADEYLRNQKNFTPEQTKEQLEKIQNLFNKAKEYGDDKVQLAIQTYELVDKHIRRLDSDLARFESEIQDKAASSRNQEETQVGKS
;
A
#
# COMPACT_ATOMS: atom_id res chain seq x y z
N MET A 1 14.28 29.15 17.33
CA MET A 1 14.56 27.79 17.83
C MET A 1 13.50 26.78 17.34
N THR A 2 13.11 26.76 16.04
CA THR A 2 12.01 25.91 15.54
C THR A 2 12.42 24.82 14.54
N SER A 3 13.62 24.91 13.96
CA SER A 3 14.10 23.97 12.92
C SER A 3 14.26 22.51 13.37
N PRO A 4 14.67 22.18 14.61
CA PRO A 4 14.83 20.78 15.04
C PRO A 4 13.49 20.08 15.27
N LEU A 5 12.50 20.79 15.79
CA LEU A 5 11.22 20.23 16.22
C LEU A 5 10.39 19.68 15.04
N TYR A 6 10.46 20.32 13.87
CA TYR A 6 9.72 19.88 12.68
C TYR A 6 10.32 18.64 12.02
N LEU A 7 11.65 18.54 12.01
CA LEU A 7 12.33 17.35 11.51
C LEU A 7 12.08 16.16 12.43
N GLU A 8 12.12 16.36 13.74
CA GLU A 8 11.71 15.33 14.72
C GLU A 8 10.26 14.92 14.51
N GLN A 9 9.33 15.87 14.36
CA GLN A 9 7.90 15.55 14.17
C GLN A 9 7.62 14.85 12.83
N TYR A 10 8.44 15.08 11.81
CA TYR A 10 8.42 14.36 10.54
C TYR A 10 9.01 12.94 10.68
N LEU A 11 10.16 12.81 11.34
CA LEU A 11 10.81 11.52 11.61
C LEU A 11 9.93 10.61 12.49
N ASP A 12 9.29 11.16 13.52
CA ASP A 12 8.29 10.45 14.33
C ASP A 12 7.09 9.98 13.49
N SER A 13 6.68 10.79 12.50
CA SER A 13 5.60 10.42 11.58
C SER A 13 5.97 9.32 10.59
N LEU A 14 7.27 9.16 10.32
CA LEU A 14 7.81 8.10 9.46
C LEU A 14 8.20 6.83 10.23
N GLU A 15 8.38 6.90 11.55
CA GLU A 15 8.88 5.79 12.37
C GLU A 15 8.06 4.50 12.18
N HIS A 16 6.75 4.64 11.97
CA HIS A 16 5.82 3.53 11.85
C HIS A 16 5.63 3.05 10.40
N LEU A 17 5.94 3.89 9.40
CA LEU A 17 5.65 3.62 7.99
C LEU A 17 6.39 2.38 7.45
N PRO A 18 7.72 2.20 7.67
CA PRO A 18 8.42 1.01 7.22
C PRO A 18 7.83 -0.29 7.77
N THR A 19 7.44 -0.28 9.06
CA THR A 19 6.85 -1.43 9.73
C THR A 19 5.46 -1.76 9.17
N GLU A 20 4.63 -0.75 8.92
CA GLU A 20 3.33 -0.92 8.29
C GLU A 20 3.45 -1.43 6.85
N LEU A 21 4.37 -0.89 6.06
CA LEU A 21 4.64 -1.36 4.70
C LEU A 21 5.12 -2.81 4.69
N GLN A 22 6.06 -3.16 5.56
CA GLN A 22 6.55 -4.53 5.67
C GLN A 22 5.41 -5.50 6.00
N ARG A 23 4.53 -5.13 6.93
CA ARG A 23 3.34 -5.91 7.27
C ARG A 23 2.41 -6.06 6.06
N ASN A 24 2.11 -4.98 5.37
CA ASN A 24 1.21 -5.00 4.21
C ASN A 24 1.78 -5.84 3.07
N PHE A 25 3.07 -5.73 2.76
CA PHE A 25 3.72 -6.55 1.73
C PHE A 25 3.76 -8.03 2.11
N THR A 26 3.98 -8.34 3.39
CA THR A 26 3.92 -9.72 3.88
C THR A 26 2.51 -10.30 3.69
N LEU A 27 1.48 -9.56 4.09
CA LEU A 27 0.10 -9.98 3.95
C LEU A 27 -0.33 -10.10 2.47
N MET A 28 0.08 -9.16 1.61
CA MET A 28 -0.15 -9.26 0.15
C MET A 28 0.48 -10.52 -0.44
N ARG A 29 1.69 -10.88 -0.01
CA ARG A 29 2.38 -12.11 -0.46
C ARG A 29 1.66 -13.36 0.02
N GLU A 30 1.14 -13.36 1.25
CA GLU A 30 0.34 -14.47 1.77
C GLU A 30 -0.97 -14.65 0.99
N LEU A 31 -1.70 -13.56 0.73
CA LEU A 31 -2.92 -13.58 -0.09
C LEU A 31 -2.63 -14.13 -1.50
N ASP A 32 -1.57 -13.63 -2.14
CA ASP A 32 -1.14 -14.11 -3.45
C ASP A 32 -0.79 -15.60 -3.44
N SER A 33 -0.03 -16.04 -2.44
CA SER A 33 0.35 -17.45 -2.30
C SER A 33 -0.87 -18.35 -2.11
N ARG A 34 -1.85 -17.95 -1.28
CA ARG A 34 -3.10 -18.70 -1.09
C ARG A 34 -3.92 -18.77 -2.37
N ALA A 35 -4.07 -17.66 -3.08
CA ALA A 35 -4.76 -17.61 -4.37
C ALA A 35 -4.09 -18.54 -5.39
N GLN A 36 -2.76 -18.50 -5.51
CA GLN A 36 -2.01 -19.37 -6.43
C GLN A 36 -2.18 -20.86 -6.12
N VAL A 37 -2.19 -21.24 -4.84
CA VAL A 37 -2.42 -22.64 -4.44
C VAL A 37 -3.82 -23.10 -4.85
N LEU A 38 -4.84 -22.26 -4.64
CA LEU A 38 -6.19 -22.57 -5.09
C LEU A 38 -6.27 -22.67 -6.61
N MET A 39 -5.65 -21.75 -7.36
CA MET A 39 -5.61 -21.79 -8.82
C MET A 39 -4.99 -23.09 -9.34
N LYS A 40 -3.87 -23.54 -8.76
CA LYS A 40 -3.27 -24.84 -9.12
C LYS A 40 -4.19 -26.03 -8.81
N THR A 41 -4.95 -25.94 -7.71
CA THR A 41 -5.92 -26.98 -7.34
C THR A 41 -7.10 -27.00 -8.31
N ILE A 42 -7.58 -25.83 -8.72
CA ILE A 42 -8.63 -25.67 -9.73
C ILE A 42 -8.17 -26.25 -11.06
N ASP A 43 -6.96 -25.94 -11.52
CA ASP A 43 -6.41 -26.48 -12.77
C ASP A 43 -6.36 -28.01 -12.73
N ALA A 44 -5.85 -28.59 -11.63
CA ALA A 44 -5.80 -30.04 -11.47
C ALA A 44 -7.19 -30.70 -11.47
N GLN A 45 -8.17 -30.11 -10.78
CA GLN A 45 -9.54 -30.62 -10.74
C GLN A 45 -10.26 -30.47 -12.09
N ALA A 46 -10.03 -29.37 -12.79
CA ALA A 46 -10.57 -29.14 -14.12
C ALA A 46 -9.99 -30.15 -15.14
N ASP A 47 -8.69 -30.41 -15.08
CA ASP A 47 -8.03 -31.43 -15.91
C ASP A 47 -8.57 -32.83 -15.64
N GLU A 48 -8.75 -33.20 -14.36
CA GLU A 48 -9.35 -34.49 -13.99
C GLU A 48 -10.79 -34.61 -14.49
N TYR A 49 -11.58 -33.55 -14.32
CA TYR A 49 -12.95 -33.48 -14.80
C TYR A 49 -13.02 -33.68 -16.32
N LEU A 50 -12.17 -32.99 -17.10
CA LEU A 50 -12.13 -33.11 -18.56
C LEU A 50 -11.69 -34.51 -19.02
N ARG A 51 -10.76 -35.15 -18.31
CA ARG A 51 -10.31 -36.52 -18.61
C ARG A 51 -11.38 -37.57 -18.35
N ASN A 52 -12.15 -37.40 -17.27
CA ASN A 52 -13.14 -38.37 -16.81
C ASN A 52 -14.58 -38.01 -17.19
N GLN A 53 -14.79 -36.95 -18.00
CA GLN A 53 -16.11 -36.38 -18.29
C GLN A 53 -17.13 -37.41 -18.80
N LYS A 54 -16.70 -38.38 -19.62
CA LYS A 54 -17.57 -39.42 -20.18
C LYS A 54 -17.97 -40.51 -19.18
N ASN A 55 -17.29 -40.57 -18.04
CA ASN A 55 -17.48 -41.60 -17.01
C ASN A 55 -18.31 -41.08 -15.83
N PHE A 56 -18.68 -39.81 -15.79
CA PHE A 56 -19.48 -39.22 -14.72
C PHE A 56 -20.98 -39.31 -15.03
N THR A 57 -21.77 -39.55 -13.99
CA THR A 57 -23.23 -39.30 -14.06
C THR A 57 -23.51 -37.80 -14.07
N PRO A 58 -24.71 -37.36 -14.48
CA PRO A 58 -25.10 -35.96 -14.40
C PRO A 58 -24.96 -35.35 -13.00
N GLU A 59 -25.26 -36.12 -11.96
CA GLU A 59 -25.15 -35.70 -10.56
C GLU A 59 -23.68 -35.50 -10.15
N GLN A 60 -22.80 -36.44 -10.48
CA GLN A 60 -21.36 -36.33 -10.22
C GLN A 60 -20.72 -35.17 -10.98
N THR A 61 -21.16 -34.96 -12.22
CA THR A 61 -20.73 -33.83 -13.06
C THR A 61 -21.08 -32.51 -12.38
N LYS A 62 -22.32 -32.37 -11.91
CA LYS A 62 -22.78 -31.19 -11.18
C LYS A 62 -21.98 -30.96 -9.90
N GLU A 63 -21.76 -32.01 -9.10
CA GLU A 63 -21.00 -31.92 -7.85
C GLU A 63 -19.56 -31.45 -8.09
N GLN A 64 -18.88 -31.95 -9.13
CA GLN A 64 -17.52 -31.53 -9.46
C GLN A 64 -17.46 -30.08 -9.93
N LEU A 65 -18.41 -29.66 -10.77
CA LEU A 65 -18.49 -28.27 -11.22
C LEU A 65 -18.76 -27.31 -10.04
N GLU A 66 -19.63 -27.70 -9.10
CA GLU A 66 -19.86 -26.91 -7.88
C GLU A 66 -18.60 -26.79 -7.02
N LYS A 67 -17.81 -27.87 -6.86
CA LYS A 67 -16.52 -27.84 -6.15
C LYS A 67 -15.54 -26.88 -6.80
N ILE A 68 -15.36 -26.97 -8.12
CA ILE A 68 -14.47 -26.08 -8.88
C ILE A 68 -14.92 -24.62 -8.75
N GLN A 69 -16.23 -24.37 -8.88
CA GLN A 69 -16.78 -23.02 -8.74
C GLN A 69 -16.55 -22.43 -7.35
N ASN A 70 -16.70 -23.24 -6.29
CA ASN A 70 -16.46 -22.79 -4.92
C ASN A 70 -14.98 -22.45 -4.69
N LEU A 71 -14.06 -23.25 -5.20
CA LEU A 71 -12.63 -22.95 -5.14
C LEU A 71 -12.29 -21.68 -5.92
N PHE A 72 -12.88 -21.50 -7.10
CA PHE A 72 -12.68 -20.30 -7.91
C PHE A 72 -13.19 -19.05 -7.19
N ASN A 73 -14.37 -19.11 -6.58
CA ASN A 73 -14.90 -18.02 -5.78
C ASN A 73 -13.97 -17.66 -4.61
N LYS A 74 -13.39 -18.66 -3.95
CA LYS A 74 -12.42 -18.42 -2.86
C LYS A 74 -11.10 -17.84 -3.37
N ALA A 75 -10.60 -18.30 -4.52
CA ALA A 75 -9.40 -17.73 -5.14
C ALA A 75 -9.62 -16.27 -5.55
N LYS A 76 -10.81 -15.97 -6.08
CA LYS A 76 -11.23 -14.61 -6.40
C LYS A 76 -11.29 -13.71 -5.16
N GLU A 77 -11.87 -14.19 -4.06
CA GLU A 77 -11.94 -13.45 -2.79
C GLU A 77 -10.54 -13.02 -2.31
N TYR A 78 -9.55 -13.94 -2.34
CA TYR A 78 -8.17 -13.57 -2.02
C TYR A 78 -7.56 -12.55 -2.99
N GLY A 79 -7.94 -12.63 -4.28
CA GLY A 79 -7.56 -11.64 -5.28
C GLY A 79 -8.13 -10.25 -4.98
N ASP A 80 -9.41 -10.18 -4.65
CA ASP A 80 -10.12 -8.94 -4.30
C ASP A 80 -9.51 -8.33 -3.02
N ASP A 81 -9.25 -9.13 -1.98
CA ASP A 81 -8.57 -8.71 -0.75
C ASP A 81 -7.16 -8.17 -1.04
N LYS A 82 -6.41 -8.83 -1.92
CA LYS A 82 -5.07 -8.39 -2.33
C LYS A 82 -5.11 -7.04 -3.04
N VAL A 83 -6.09 -6.82 -3.91
CA VAL A 83 -6.29 -5.53 -4.59
C VAL A 83 -6.62 -4.44 -3.58
N GLN A 84 -7.55 -4.69 -2.65
CA GLN A 84 -7.89 -3.72 -1.61
C GLN A 84 -6.69 -3.36 -0.73
N LEU A 85 -5.91 -4.35 -0.31
CA LEU A 85 -4.70 -4.11 0.48
C LEU A 85 -3.66 -3.29 -0.29
N ALA A 86 -3.51 -3.53 -1.59
CA ALA A 86 -2.61 -2.74 -2.44
C ALA A 86 -3.08 -1.28 -2.55
N ILE A 87 -4.38 -1.04 -2.70
CA ILE A 87 -4.97 0.31 -2.73
C ILE A 87 -4.71 1.03 -1.40
N GLN A 88 -5.00 0.39 -0.26
CA GLN A 88 -4.75 0.97 1.07
C GLN A 88 -3.27 1.29 1.30
N THR A 89 -2.39 0.39 0.86
CA THR A 89 -0.93 0.59 0.96
C THR A 89 -0.47 1.76 0.10
N TYR A 90 -1.03 1.90 -1.11
CA TYR A 90 -0.75 3.04 -1.99
C TYR A 90 -1.22 4.36 -1.36
N GLU A 91 -2.45 4.42 -0.85
CA GLU A 91 -3.02 5.59 -0.20
C GLU A 91 -2.22 6.01 1.04
N LEU A 92 -1.75 5.04 1.83
CA LEU A 92 -0.86 5.28 2.96
C LEU A 92 0.41 6.02 2.50
N VAL A 93 1.10 5.49 1.48
CA VAL A 93 2.32 6.12 0.94
C VAL A 93 2.03 7.51 0.36
N ASP A 94 0.96 7.67 -0.43
CA ASP A 94 0.57 8.96 -1.01
C ASP A 94 0.33 10.02 0.07
N LYS A 95 -0.33 9.64 1.18
CA LYS A 95 -0.52 10.53 2.33
C LYS A 95 0.80 10.99 2.94
N HIS A 96 1.79 10.10 3.07
CA HIS A 96 3.10 10.46 3.58
C HIS A 96 3.89 11.35 2.61
N ILE A 97 3.78 11.13 1.30
CA ILE A 97 4.38 11.99 0.27
C ILE A 97 3.80 13.40 0.37
N ARG A 98 2.47 13.55 0.36
CA ARG A 98 1.82 14.87 0.47
C ARG A 98 2.20 15.62 1.74
N ARG A 99 2.33 14.90 2.85
CA ARG A 99 2.77 15.49 4.12
C ARG A 99 4.20 16.01 4.02
N LEU A 100 5.11 15.19 3.47
CA LEU A 100 6.49 15.61 3.23
C LEU A 100 6.56 16.86 2.34
N ASP A 101 5.81 16.88 1.23
CA ASP A 101 5.78 18.02 0.30
C ASP A 101 5.30 19.30 1.00
N SER A 102 4.26 19.19 1.83
CA SER A 102 3.74 20.31 2.63
C SER A 102 4.76 20.81 3.66
N ASP A 103 5.42 19.89 4.36
CA ASP A 103 6.41 20.21 5.39
C ASP A 103 7.65 20.87 4.75
N LEU A 104 8.08 20.40 3.58
CA LEU A 104 9.16 21.01 2.78
C LEU A 104 8.82 22.43 2.32
N ALA A 105 7.64 22.63 1.71
CA ALA A 105 7.23 23.95 1.24
C ALA A 105 7.17 24.99 2.37
N ARG A 106 6.69 24.56 3.54
CA ARG A 106 6.65 25.42 4.74
C ARG A 106 8.05 25.74 5.25
N PHE A 107 8.94 24.75 5.26
CA PHE A 107 10.33 24.93 5.66
C PHE A 107 11.06 25.92 4.75
N GLU A 108 10.86 25.83 3.44
CA GLU A 108 11.41 26.78 2.47
C GLU A 108 10.91 28.21 2.70
N SER A 109 9.61 28.39 2.95
CA SER A 109 9.03 29.71 3.29
C SER A 109 9.66 30.30 4.55
N GLU A 110 9.80 29.50 5.62
CA GLU A 110 10.39 29.98 6.88
C GLU A 110 11.87 30.38 6.72
N ILE A 111 12.62 29.71 5.84
CA ILE A 111 14.01 30.08 5.52
C ILE A 111 14.04 31.42 4.77
N GLN A 112 13.17 31.59 3.75
CA GLN A 112 13.09 32.83 2.98
C GLN A 112 12.70 34.01 3.88
N ASP A 113 11.72 33.83 4.77
CA ASP A 113 11.29 34.85 5.73
C ASP A 113 12.40 35.24 6.71
N LYS A 114 13.18 34.26 7.21
CA LYS A 114 14.34 34.53 8.07
C LYS A 114 15.46 35.27 7.32
N ALA A 115 15.71 34.91 6.06
CA ALA A 115 16.71 35.60 5.24
C ALA A 115 16.30 37.06 4.96
N ALA A 116 15.03 37.29 4.65
CA ALA A 116 14.47 38.63 4.42
C ALA A 116 14.49 39.50 5.70
N SER A 117 14.08 38.93 6.83
CA SER A 117 14.09 39.64 8.12
C SER A 117 15.50 39.97 8.61
N SER A 118 16.49 39.11 8.35
CA SER A 118 17.89 39.36 8.67
C SER A 118 18.47 40.53 7.85
N ARG A 119 18.18 40.60 6.54
CA ARG A 119 18.59 41.74 5.69
C ARG A 119 17.99 43.07 6.14
N ASN A 120 16.69 43.07 6.49
CA ASN A 120 16.03 44.30 6.93
C ASN A 120 16.59 44.81 8.27
N GLN A 121 17.10 43.94 9.14
CA GLN A 121 17.74 44.35 10.40
C GLN A 121 19.12 44.98 10.18
N GLU A 122 19.89 44.50 9.20
CA GLU A 122 21.19 45.08 8.82
C GLU A 122 21.04 46.47 8.19
N GLU A 123 20.06 46.67 7.28
CA GLU A 123 19.80 47.98 6.66
C GLU A 123 19.37 49.06 7.68
N THR A 124 18.62 48.66 8.71
CA THR A 124 18.13 49.58 9.75
C THR A 124 19.24 50.03 10.72
N GLN A 125 20.33 49.26 10.85
CA GLN A 125 21.50 49.63 11.66
C GLN A 125 22.47 50.56 10.91
N VAL A 126 22.64 50.37 9.60
CA VAL A 126 23.52 51.21 8.78
C VAL A 126 22.94 52.62 8.57
N GLY A 127 21.61 52.76 8.50
CA GLY A 127 20.94 54.07 8.35
C GLY A 127 20.90 54.96 9.59
N LYS A 128 21.42 54.50 10.75
CA LYS A 128 21.41 55.25 12.02
C LYS A 128 22.81 55.70 12.49
N SER A 129 23.86 55.46 11.72
CA SER A 129 25.24 55.90 12.03
C SER A 129 25.64 57.15 11.25
#